data_AF-A0A3C1DRJ1-F1
#
_entry.id   AF-A0A3C1DRJ1-F1
#
_cell.length_a   1.000
_cell.length_b   1.000
_cell.length_c   1.000
_cell.angle_alpha   90.00
_cell.angle_beta   90.00
_cell.angle_gamma   90.00
#
_symmetry.space_group_name_H-M   'P 1'
#
loop_
_entity.id
_entity.type
_entity.pdbx_description
1 polymer ?
#
loop_
_entity_poly.entity_id
_entity_poly.type
_entity_poly.pdbx_seq_one_letter_code
_entity_poly.pdbx_strand_id
1 'polypeptide(L)' 'HRRLGAELDLFSFPDDIGSGLAVFHPRGGTVRRIMEDFSRRQHEAAGYEFVYSPHLTKAQLFEKSGHLDWY' A
#
# COMPACT_ATOMS: atom_id res chain seq x y z
N HIS A 1 8.31 14.68 -3.25
CA HIS A 1 6.90 14.45 -2.84
C HIS A 1 6.61 14.96 -1.44
N ARG A 2 7.45 14.76 -0.40
CA ARG A 2 7.17 15.22 0.98
C ARG A 2 6.71 16.68 1.13
N ARG A 3 7.47 17.65 0.57
CA ARG A 3 7.08 19.07 0.58
C ARG A 3 5.70 19.31 -0.04
N LEU A 4 5.49 18.86 -1.26
CA LEU A 4 4.20 18.97 -1.96
C LEU A 4 3.07 18.19 -1.27
N GLY A 5 3.37 17.05 -0.66
CA GLY A 5 2.40 16.24 0.06
C GLY A 5 1.83 16.97 1.28
N ALA A 6 2.67 17.74 1.98
CA ALA A 6 2.24 18.63 3.04
C ALA A 6 1.52 19.88 2.48
N GLU A 7 2.11 20.57 1.50
CA GLU A 7 1.54 21.80 0.90
C GLU A 7 0.16 21.56 0.27
N LEU A 8 -0.10 20.37 -0.29
CA LEU A 8 -1.35 20.01 -0.96
C LEU A 8 -2.32 19.21 -0.09
N ASP A 9 -1.97 18.95 1.17
CA ASP A 9 -2.77 18.18 2.12
C ASP A 9 -3.09 16.75 1.63
N LEU A 10 -2.06 16.02 1.19
CA LEU A 10 -2.20 14.68 0.61
C LEU A 10 -2.00 13.57 1.66
N PHE A 11 -0.99 13.70 2.51
CA PHE A 11 -0.67 12.70 3.53
C PHE A 11 0.20 13.29 4.64
N SER A 12 0.22 12.62 5.78
CA SER A 12 1.09 12.91 6.93
C SER A 12 1.71 11.64 7.51
N PHE A 13 2.67 11.81 8.43
CA PHE A 13 3.27 10.74 9.22
C PHE A 13 3.17 11.13 10.70
N PRO A 14 2.03 10.88 11.37
CA PRO A 14 1.87 11.25 12.77
C PRO A 14 2.79 10.42 13.68
N ASP A 15 3.50 11.08 14.59
CA ASP A 15 4.45 10.42 15.50
C ASP A 15 3.78 9.34 16.37
N ASP A 16 2.54 9.57 16.79
CA ASP A 16 1.75 8.64 17.61
C ASP A 16 1.45 7.31 16.93
N ILE A 17 1.47 7.26 15.59
CA ILE A 17 1.20 6.04 14.82
C ILE A 17 2.51 5.30 14.54
N GLY A 18 3.61 6.03 14.34
CA GLY A 18 4.94 5.49 14.16
C GLY A 18 5.60 5.89 12.85
N SER A 19 6.94 5.90 12.85
CA SER A 19 7.73 6.27 11.68
C SER A 19 7.48 5.34 10.48
N GLY A 20 7.33 5.93 9.30
CA GLY A 20 7.09 5.19 8.05
C GLY A 20 5.62 4.83 7.79
N LEU A 21 4.71 5.11 8.73
CA LEU A 21 3.28 4.79 8.60
C LEU A 21 2.49 6.01 8.08
N ALA A 22 2.42 6.14 6.76
CA ALA A 22 1.73 7.26 6.11
C ALA A 22 0.21 7.19 6.32
N VAL A 23 -0.39 8.32 6.71
CA VAL A 23 -1.85 8.52 6.74
C VAL A 23 -2.25 9.35 5.53
N PHE A 24 -3.06 8.79 4.64
CA PHE A 24 -3.58 9.51 3.47
C PHE A 24 -4.80 10.35 3.85
N HIS A 25 -4.72 11.65 3.60
CA HIS A 25 -5.80 12.61 3.81
C HIS A 25 -6.82 12.50 2.65
N PRO A 26 -8.02 13.10 2.72
CA PRO A 26 -9.04 12.94 1.68
C PRO A 26 -8.55 13.19 0.24
N ARG A 27 -7.68 14.19 0.04
CA ARG A 27 -7.10 14.49 -1.29
C ARG A 27 -6.10 13.41 -1.73
N GLY A 28 -5.22 12.97 -0.84
CA GLY A 28 -4.29 11.87 -1.13
C GLY A 28 -5.01 10.54 -1.34
N GLY A 29 -6.05 10.27 -0.56
CA GLY A 29 -6.94 9.12 -0.73
C GLY A 29 -7.63 9.11 -2.09
N THR A 30 -8.04 10.29 -2.58
CA THR A 30 -8.59 10.44 -3.94
C THR A 30 -7.57 10.09 -5.01
N VAL A 31 -6.35 10.62 -4.91
CA VAL A 31 -5.25 10.30 -5.86
C VAL A 31 -4.95 8.80 -5.84
N ARG A 32 -4.80 8.21 -4.65
CA ARG A 32 -4.56 6.79 -4.47
C ARG A 32 -5.65 5.93 -5.11
N ARG A 33 -6.93 6.24 -4.83
CA ARG A 33 -8.07 5.53 -5.42
C ARG A 33 -8.04 5.58 -6.95
N ILE A 34 -7.79 6.75 -7.54
CA ILE A 34 -7.73 6.90 -9.00
C ILE A 34 -6.63 6.02 -9.60
N MET A 35 -5.46 5.96 -8.95
CA MET A 35 -4.36 5.10 -9.40
C MET A 35 -4.70 3.61 -9.28
N GLU A 36 -5.31 3.20 -8.15
CA GLU A 36 -5.75 1.82 -7.92
C GLU A 36 -6.84 1.40 -8.93
N ASP A 37 -7.84 2.25 -9.16
CA ASP A 37 -8.93 2.02 -10.13
C ASP A 37 -8.41 1.94 -11.57
N PHE A 38 -7.42 2.75 -11.93
CA PHE A 38 -6.75 2.62 -13.22
C PHE A 38 -6.04 1.27 -13.33
N SER A 39 -5.21 0.92 -12.35
CA SER A 39 -4.47 -0.35 -12.34
C SER A 39 -5.42 -1.55 -12.43
N ARG A 40 -6.50 -1.56 -11.65
CA ARG A 40 -7.49 -2.64 -11.65
C ARG A 40 -8.09 -2.86 -13.04
N ARG A 41 -8.54 -1.79 -13.70
CA ARG A 41 -9.08 -1.85 -15.06
C ARG A 41 -8.07 -2.41 -16.07
N GLN A 42 -6.80 -2.03 -15.96
CA GLN A 42 -5.76 -2.58 -16.83
C GLN A 42 -5.55 -4.08 -16.62
N HIS A 43 -5.54 -4.54 -15.37
CA HIS A 43 -5.40 -5.96 -15.03
C HIS A 43 -6.60 -6.77 -15.53
N GLU A 44 -7.82 -6.28 -15.32
CA GLU A 44 -9.05 -6.92 -15.84
C GLU A 44 -9.02 -7.01 -17.37
N ALA A 45 -8.64 -5.93 -18.06
CA ALA A 45 -8.53 -5.92 -19.52
C ALA A 45 -7.46 -6.88 -20.05
N ALA A 46 -6.43 -7.15 -19.26
CA ALA A 46 -5.36 -8.10 -19.56
C ALA A 46 -5.66 -9.55 -19.10
N GLY A 47 -6.86 -9.81 -18.55
CA GLY A 47 -7.28 -11.16 -18.16
C GLY A 47 -6.75 -11.66 -16.81
N TYR A 48 -6.30 -10.77 -15.93
CA TYR A 48 -5.90 -11.13 -14.57
C TYR A 48 -7.11 -11.38 -13.66
N GLU A 49 -6.99 -12.37 -12.77
CA GLU A 49 -7.98 -12.66 -11.73
C GLU A 49 -7.53 -12.08 -10.37
N PHE A 50 -8.42 -11.31 -9.74
CA PHE A 50 -8.15 -10.73 -8.42
C PHE A 50 -8.48 -11.72 -7.31
N VAL A 51 -7.55 -11.88 -6.37
CA VAL A 51 -7.72 -12.65 -5.13
C VAL A 51 -7.47 -11.77 -3.91
N TYR A 52 -7.96 -12.20 -2.76
CA TYR A 52 -7.75 -11.52 -1.47
C TYR A 52 -7.05 -12.46 -0.49
N SER A 53 -5.89 -12.05 0.01
CA SER A 53 -5.12 -12.79 1.00
C SER A 53 -5.05 -12.04 2.34
N PRO A 54 -4.86 -12.74 3.47
CA PRO A 54 -4.64 -12.10 4.77
C PRO A 54 -3.40 -11.20 4.80
N HIS A 55 -3.37 -10.21 5.70
CA HIS A 55 -2.22 -9.33 5.92
C HIS A 55 -1.08 -9.99 6.72
N LEU A 56 -1.37 -11.07 7.45
CA LEU A 56 -0.45 -11.78 8.32
C LEU A 56 -0.63 -13.28 8.16
N THR A 57 0.43 -14.05 8.41
CA THR A 57 0.47 -15.51 8.28
C THR A 57 1.45 -16.10 9.28
N LYS A 58 1.49 -17.43 9.39
CA LYS A 58 2.40 -18.13 10.31
C LYS A 58 3.85 -18.06 9.80
N ALA A 59 4.81 -18.06 10.73
CA ALA A 59 6.25 -18.01 10.44
C ALA A 59 6.71 -19.07 9.43
N GLN A 60 6.12 -20.28 9.49
CA GLN A 60 6.45 -21.38 8.57
C GLN A 60 6.27 -21.01 7.09
N LEU A 61 5.35 -20.10 6.75
CA LEU A 61 5.19 -19.66 5.37
C LEU A 61 6.35 -18.77 4.91
N PHE A 62 6.88 -17.93 5.81
CA PHE A 62 8.05 -17.09 5.53
C PHE A 62 9.35 -17.90 5.48
N GLU A 63 9.47 -18.95 6.29
CA GLU A 63 10.56 -19.94 6.18
C GLU A 63 10.49 -20.64 4.82
N LYS A 64 9.31 -21.16 4.45
CA LYS A 64 9.12 -21.87 3.19
C LYS A 64 9.41 -20.99 1.96
N SER A 65 9.10 -19.70 2.02
CA SER A 65 9.39 -18.76 0.94
C SER A 65 10.82 -18.20 0.98
N GLY A 66 11.64 -18.62 1.96
CA GLY A 66 13.02 -18.16 2.13
C GLY A 66 13.16 -16.71 2.60
N HIS A 67 12.09 -16.05 3.04
CA HIS A 67 12.15 -14.65 3.48
C HIS A 67 12.84 -14.49 4.84
N LEU A 68 12.79 -15.51 5.71
CA LEU A 68 13.45 -15.44 7.03
C LEU A 68 14.97 -15.63 6.95
N ASP A 69 15.51 -16.25 5.91
CA ASP A 69 16.96 -16.52 5.80
C ASP A 69 17.78 -15.23 5.57
N TRP A 70 17.12 -14.13 5.22
CA TRP A 70 17.74 -12.83 4.94
C TRP A 70 17.58 -11.81 6.08
N TYR A 71 17.02 -12.23 7.22
CA TYR A 71 16.82 -11.43 8.43
C TYR A 71 17.66 -11.97 9.58
#